data_AF-A0A7W7QRM6-F1
#
_entry.id   AF-A0A7W7QRM6-F1
#
_cell.length_a   1.000
_cell.length_b   1.000
_cell.length_c   1.000
_cell.angle_alpha   90.00
_cell.angle_beta   90.00
_cell.angle_gamma   90.00
#
_symmetry.space_group_name_H-M   'P 1'
#
loop_
_entity.id
_entity.type
_entity.pdbx_description
1 polymer ?
#
loop_
_entity_poly.entity_id
_entity_poly.type
_entity_poly.pdbx_seq_one_letter_code
_entity_poly.pdbx_strand_id
1 'polypeptide(L)'
;MRIEGSAVLTATPGEAMSDEAIDHVLHALTGAADRIAAEYAAAVQLRQVLYESDGRSARLRAAETWSPPGLRIDPLESLGARQTLLAEETAEKLEDAVAVFAAWYADVAACAVVAQLVGARLTPVRVAAADPYTHMDEHQLALLPAIPEADRELAELAVWMDESLADARLGDRGLTPVGGRDFAAEIGMTVRRSPDGRSVLVQDGWTEARRRRLWGRMWLDHQMPLLPPTGELVRALNEAGAEPGTVETIGQASRAVDAALGAKIRAHDLNTRMEELPDDIPALDAEAVLLWRQADELPHLLIAYARALTDHLPRLRLLRRG
;
A
#
# COMPACT_ATOMS: atom_id res chain seq x y z
N MET A 1 -2.34 -7.69 -27.08
CA MET A 1 -2.04 -6.47 -26.32
C MET A 1 -1.24 -6.86 -25.08
N ARG A 2 -0.05 -6.28 -24.87
CA ARG A 2 0.70 -6.42 -23.61
C ARG A 2 0.57 -5.10 -22.86
N ILE A 3 0.01 -5.16 -21.65
CA ILE A 3 0.06 -4.08 -20.67
C ILE A 3 1.30 -4.37 -19.82
N GLU A 4 2.22 -3.42 -19.69
CA GLU A 4 3.38 -3.59 -18.82
C GLU A 4 2.92 -3.87 -17.38
N GLY A 5 3.55 -4.82 -16.70
CA GLY A 5 3.08 -5.30 -15.39
C GLY A 5 1.91 -6.31 -15.42
N SER A 6 1.33 -6.63 -16.59
CA SER A 6 0.22 -7.61 -16.69
C SER A 6 0.55 -9.00 -16.15
N ALA A 7 1.82 -9.44 -16.21
CA ALA A 7 2.26 -10.72 -15.65
C ALA A 7 2.27 -10.73 -14.10
N VAL A 8 2.40 -9.57 -13.47
CA VAL A 8 2.32 -9.40 -12.01
C VAL A 8 0.86 -9.23 -11.55
N LEU A 9 0.04 -8.59 -12.40
CA LEU A 9 -1.38 -8.33 -12.16
C LEU A 9 -2.29 -9.54 -12.41
N THR A 10 -1.97 -10.41 -13.36
CA THR A 10 -2.82 -11.55 -13.71
C THR A 10 -2.34 -12.84 -13.05
N ALA A 11 -3.29 -13.65 -12.58
CA ALA A 11 -3.01 -14.86 -11.83
C ALA A 11 -2.35 -15.97 -12.68
N THR A 12 -1.45 -16.71 -12.05
CA THR A 12 -0.90 -18.01 -12.47
C THR A 12 -1.99 -19.10 -12.60
N PRO A 13 -1.69 -20.26 -13.22
CA PRO A 13 -2.67 -21.34 -13.41
C PRO A 13 -3.32 -21.78 -12.09
N GLY A 14 -4.65 -21.89 -12.07
CA GLY A 14 -5.42 -22.30 -10.90
C GLY A 14 -6.92 -22.33 -11.20
N GLU A 15 -7.74 -22.63 -10.20
CA GLU A 15 -9.20 -22.53 -10.34
C GLU A 15 -9.59 -21.08 -10.61
N ALA A 16 -10.22 -20.85 -11.76
CA ALA A 16 -10.65 -19.52 -12.18
C ALA A 16 -11.97 -19.13 -11.52
N MET A 17 -12.05 -17.89 -11.06
CA MET A 17 -13.30 -17.32 -10.56
C MET A 17 -14.30 -17.11 -11.70
N SER A 18 -15.59 -17.30 -11.41
CA SER A 18 -16.65 -16.87 -12.31
C SER A 18 -16.81 -15.34 -12.26
N ASP A 19 -17.45 -14.77 -13.29
CA ASP A 19 -17.76 -13.34 -13.33
C ASP A 19 -18.59 -12.91 -12.10
N GLU A 20 -19.55 -13.74 -11.69
CA GLU A 20 -20.40 -13.50 -10.52
C GLU A 20 -19.61 -13.55 -9.21
N ALA A 21 -18.64 -14.44 -9.09
CA ALA A 21 -17.76 -14.52 -7.92
C ALA A 21 -16.87 -13.28 -7.80
N ILE A 22 -16.34 -12.78 -8.92
CA ILE A 22 -15.57 -11.53 -8.97
C ILE A 22 -16.44 -10.35 -8.54
N ASP A 23 -17.66 -10.25 -9.06
CA ASP A 23 -18.58 -9.15 -8.74
C ASP A 23 -18.99 -9.17 -7.28
N HIS A 24 -19.24 -10.36 -6.72
CA HIS A 24 -19.54 -10.51 -5.30
C HIS A 24 -18.40 -10.00 -4.42
N VAL A 25 -17.15 -10.36 -4.74
CA VAL A 25 -15.97 -9.90 -4.01
C VAL A 25 -15.80 -8.38 -4.13
N LEU A 26 -15.87 -7.81 -5.34
CA LEU A 26 -15.70 -6.37 -5.53
C LEU A 26 -16.81 -5.56 -4.83
N HIS A 27 -18.03 -6.07 -4.81
CA HIS A 27 -19.13 -5.44 -4.08
C HIS A 27 -18.92 -5.52 -2.55
N ALA A 28 -18.45 -6.65 -2.05
CA ALA A 28 -18.09 -6.80 -0.63
C ALA A 28 -16.93 -5.87 -0.24
N LEU A 29 -15.91 -5.73 -1.10
CA LEU A 29 -14.80 -4.80 -0.91
C LEU A 29 -15.28 -3.35 -0.92
N THR A 30 -16.24 -2.99 -1.77
CA THR A 30 -16.86 -1.65 -1.74
C THR A 30 -17.50 -1.37 -0.39
N GLY A 31 -18.37 -2.27 0.10
CA GLY A 31 -19.03 -2.08 1.40
C GLY A 31 -18.06 -2.03 2.58
N ALA A 32 -16.99 -2.83 2.54
CA ALA A 32 -15.95 -2.80 3.56
C ALA A 32 -15.09 -1.53 3.49
N ALA A 33 -14.75 -1.05 2.29
CA ALA A 33 -14.03 0.22 2.09
C ALA A 33 -14.83 1.41 2.64
N ASP A 34 -16.14 1.44 2.37
CA ASP A 34 -17.04 2.48 2.86
C ASP A 34 -17.09 2.51 4.38
N ARG A 35 -17.18 1.33 4.98
CA ARG A 35 -17.22 1.17 6.43
C ARG A 35 -15.92 1.65 7.08
N ILE A 36 -14.77 1.18 6.60
CA ILE A 36 -13.48 1.54 7.22
C ILE A 36 -13.16 3.02 7.03
N ALA A 37 -13.50 3.61 5.88
CA ALA A 37 -13.38 5.05 5.67
C ALA A 37 -14.29 5.85 6.61
N ALA A 38 -15.51 5.40 6.86
CA ALA A 38 -16.42 6.03 7.82
C ALA A 38 -15.91 5.91 9.27
N GLU A 39 -15.38 4.75 9.66
CA GLU A 39 -14.77 4.53 10.98
C GLU A 39 -13.55 5.45 11.18
N TYR A 40 -12.68 5.59 10.15
CA TYR A 40 -11.56 6.53 10.16
C TYR A 40 -12.02 7.98 10.31
N ALA A 41 -12.99 8.42 9.50
CA ALA A 41 -13.53 9.79 9.57
C ALA A 41 -14.10 10.11 10.97
N ALA A 42 -14.80 9.16 11.58
CA ALA A 42 -15.32 9.30 12.94
C ALA A 42 -14.20 9.41 13.99
N ALA A 43 -13.12 8.63 13.84
CA ALA A 43 -11.95 8.71 14.73
C ALA A 43 -11.22 10.06 14.62
N VAL A 44 -11.03 10.57 13.39
CA VAL A 44 -10.44 11.90 13.15
C VAL A 44 -11.30 12.99 13.79
N GLN A 45 -12.63 12.92 13.63
CA GLN A 45 -13.55 13.88 14.23
C GLN A 45 -13.46 13.85 15.77
N LEU A 46 -13.43 12.65 16.37
CA LEU A 46 -13.28 12.51 17.83
C LEU A 46 -11.96 13.11 18.32
N ARG A 47 -10.85 12.82 17.64
CA ARG A 47 -9.52 13.38 17.93
C ARG A 47 -9.57 14.92 17.92
N GLN A 48 -10.19 15.51 16.90
CA GLN A 48 -10.34 16.97 16.80
C GLN A 48 -11.16 17.56 17.96
N VAL A 49 -12.29 16.95 18.31
CA VAL A 49 -13.14 17.40 19.43
C VAL A 49 -12.35 17.38 20.75
N LEU A 50 -11.55 16.35 20.98
CA LEU A 50 -10.72 16.23 22.18
C LEU A 50 -9.61 17.28 22.23
N TYR A 51 -8.91 17.54 21.13
CA TYR A 51 -7.93 18.64 21.06
C TYR A 51 -8.56 20.01 21.30
N GLU A 52 -9.73 20.27 20.73
CA GLU A 52 -10.45 21.53 20.96
C GLU A 52 -10.92 21.67 22.41
N SER A 53 -11.30 20.57 23.06
CA SER A 53 -11.65 20.54 24.48
C SER A 53 -10.44 20.79 25.38
N ASP A 54 -9.32 20.13 25.11
CA ASP A 54 -8.08 20.30 25.87
C ASP A 54 -7.50 21.72 25.71
N GLY A 55 -7.46 22.22 24.47
CA GLY A 55 -7.02 23.59 24.19
C GLY A 55 -7.92 24.66 24.80
N ARG A 56 -9.23 24.41 24.97
CA ARG A 56 -10.14 25.29 25.74
C ARG A 56 -9.84 25.22 27.24
N SER A 57 -9.62 24.02 27.78
CA SER A 57 -9.31 23.79 29.19
C SER A 57 -7.97 24.41 29.58
N ALA A 58 -6.94 24.32 28.72
CA ALA A 58 -5.66 25.00 28.89
C ALA A 58 -5.82 26.54 28.91
N ARG A 59 -6.63 27.10 27.98
CA ARG A 59 -6.90 28.54 27.93
C ARG A 59 -7.64 29.07 29.16
N LEU A 60 -8.65 28.34 29.64
CA LEU A 60 -9.38 28.70 30.87
C LEU A 60 -8.45 28.71 32.10
N ARG A 61 -7.54 27.74 32.20
CA ARG A 61 -6.54 27.66 33.28
C ARG A 61 -5.49 28.77 33.23
N ALA A 62 -5.08 29.18 32.03
CA ALA A 62 -4.18 30.33 31.87
C ALA A 62 -4.86 31.66 32.28
N ALA A 63 -6.20 31.74 32.20
CA ALA A 63 -6.99 32.89 32.63
C ALA A 63 -7.31 32.87 34.13
N GLU A 64 -7.43 31.69 34.74
CA GLU A 64 -7.54 31.54 36.20
C GLU A 64 -6.18 31.80 36.86
N THR A 65 -6.18 32.71 37.82
CA THR A 65 -4.99 33.40 38.34
C THR A 65 -3.93 32.44 38.92
N TRP A 66 -2.66 32.76 38.65
CA TRP A 66 -1.43 32.09 39.08
C TRP A 66 -1.51 31.51 40.51
N SER A 67 -1.74 30.20 40.61
CA SER A 67 -1.53 29.46 41.86
C SER A 67 -0.03 29.19 42.05
N PRO A 68 0.47 29.12 43.31
CA PRO A 68 1.89 28.93 43.58
C PRO A 68 2.44 27.64 42.95
N PRO A 69 3.77 27.50 42.78
CA PRO A 69 4.39 26.31 42.20
C PRO A 69 4.34 25.14 43.19
N GLY A 70 3.15 24.60 43.41
CA GLY A 70 2.92 23.30 44.00
C GLY A 70 2.62 22.30 42.89
N LEU A 71 3.08 21.05 43.05
CA LEU A 71 2.75 19.95 42.16
C LEU A 71 1.23 19.73 42.21
N ARG A 72 0.49 20.27 41.24
CA ARG A 72 -0.95 20.06 41.12
C ARG A 72 -1.19 18.79 40.32
N ILE A 73 -1.68 17.75 40.99
CA ILE A 73 -2.16 16.52 40.34
C ILE A 73 -3.66 16.68 40.11
N ASP A 74 -4.07 16.68 38.84
CA ASP A 74 -5.48 16.76 38.43
C ASP A 74 -5.87 15.44 37.71
N PRO A 75 -6.63 14.55 38.37
CA PRO A 75 -7.03 13.28 37.77
C PRO A 75 -7.91 13.43 36.52
N LEU A 76 -8.69 14.51 36.43
CA LEU A 76 -9.55 14.75 35.25
C LEU A 76 -8.72 15.18 34.05
N GLU A 77 -7.66 15.96 34.28
CA GLU A 77 -6.66 16.28 33.26
C GLU A 77 -5.92 15.02 32.79
N SER A 78 -5.49 14.17 33.73
CA SER A 78 -4.82 12.91 33.39
C SER A 78 -5.74 11.99 32.57
N LEU A 79 -7.04 11.95 32.89
CA LEU A 79 -8.03 11.22 32.10
C LEU A 79 -8.20 11.83 30.70
N GLY A 80 -8.32 13.16 30.60
CA GLY A 80 -8.43 13.86 29.31
C GLY A 80 -7.23 13.62 28.41
N ALA A 81 -6.00 13.76 28.93
CA ALA A 81 -4.77 13.45 28.21
C ALA A 81 -4.74 11.98 27.73
N ARG A 82 -5.18 11.04 28.58
CA ARG A 82 -5.26 9.62 28.18
C ARG A 82 -6.29 9.38 27.08
N GLN A 83 -7.43 10.09 27.11
CA GLN A 83 -8.45 10.00 26.05
C GLN A 83 -7.93 10.55 24.72
N THR A 84 -7.22 11.68 24.74
CA THR A 84 -6.58 12.25 23.54
C THR A 84 -5.58 11.26 22.93
N LEU A 85 -4.67 10.71 23.75
CA LEU A 85 -3.69 9.71 23.29
C LEU A 85 -4.36 8.47 22.67
N LEU A 86 -5.42 7.95 23.29
CA LEU A 86 -6.16 6.82 22.73
C LEU A 86 -6.86 7.16 21.40
N ALA A 87 -7.36 8.39 21.26
CA ALA A 87 -7.97 8.85 20.01
C ALA A 87 -6.93 9.04 18.90
N GLU A 88 -5.74 9.55 19.21
CA GLU A 88 -4.60 9.61 18.30
C GLU A 88 -4.20 8.21 17.81
N GLU A 89 -3.90 7.28 18.73
CA GLU A 89 -3.51 5.91 18.40
C GLU A 89 -4.59 5.19 17.55
N THR A 90 -5.87 5.48 17.81
CA THR A 90 -6.98 4.89 17.06
C THR A 90 -7.07 5.48 15.65
N ALA A 91 -6.91 6.80 15.50
CA ALA A 91 -6.93 7.46 14.21
C ALA A 91 -5.77 6.99 13.33
N GLU A 92 -4.55 6.90 13.87
CA GLU A 92 -3.36 6.41 13.17
C GLU A 92 -3.54 4.96 12.69
N LYS A 93 -4.02 4.06 13.57
CA LYS A 93 -4.27 2.67 13.17
C LYS A 93 -5.35 2.54 12.11
N LEU A 94 -6.38 3.38 12.16
CA LEU A 94 -7.43 3.39 11.15
C LEU A 94 -6.94 4.00 9.83
N GLU A 95 -6.06 5.00 9.87
CA GLU A 95 -5.41 5.56 8.69
C GLU A 95 -4.60 4.49 7.95
N ASP A 96 -3.73 3.76 8.66
CA ASP A 96 -2.96 2.64 8.13
C ASP A 96 -3.90 1.57 7.53
N ALA A 97 -4.96 1.23 8.26
CA ALA A 97 -5.90 0.20 7.83
C ALA A 97 -6.68 0.63 6.57
N VAL A 98 -7.08 1.91 6.47
CA VAL A 98 -7.72 2.47 5.26
C VAL A 98 -6.75 2.44 4.08
N ALA A 99 -5.49 2.86 4.26
CA ALA A 99 -4.49 2.85 3.19
C ALA A 99 -4.25 1.45 2.65
N VAL A 100 -4.02 0.49 3.54
CA VAL A 100 -3.80 -0.91 3.21
C VAL A 100 -5.04 -1.52 2.52
N PHE A 101 -6.24 -1.24 3.04
CA PHE A 101 -7.48 -1.77 2.47
C PHE A 101 -7.80 -1.16 1.10
N ALA A 102 -7.59 0.15 0.94
CA ALA A 102 -7.75 0.84 -0.33
C ALA A 102 -6.78 0.31 -1.39
N ALA A 103 -5.53 0.03 -1.02
CA ALA A 103 -4.55 -0.61 -1.88
C ALA A 103 -5.02 -2.01 -2.35
N TRP A 104 -5.51 -2.85 -1.44
CA TRP A 104 -6.05 -4.16 -1.79
C TRP A 104 -7.25 -4.05 -2.73
N TYR A 105 -8.20 -3.16 -2.44
CA TYR A 105 -9.39 -2.99 -3.29
C TYR A 105 -9.01 -2.51 -4.70
N ALA A 106 -8.14 -1.50 -4.80
CA ALA A 106 -7.66 -0.98 -6.08
C ALA A 106 -6.91 -2.05 -6.88
N ASP A 107 -6.06 -2.85 -6.23
CA ASP A 107 -5.36 -3.98 -6.85
C ASP A 107 -6.35 -5.00 -7.44
N VAL A 108 -7.31 -5.47 -6.64
CA VAL A 108 -8.27 -6.49 -7.10
C VAL A 108 -9.14 -5.96 -8.24
N ALA A 109 -9.61 -4.71 -8.15
CA ALA A 109 -10.40 -4.08 -9.21
C ALA A 109 -9.59 -3.91 -10.51
N ALA A 110 -8.34 -3.46 -10.43
CA ALA A 110 -7.45 -3.34 -11.57
C ALA A 110 -7.16 -4.70 -12.21
N CYS A 111 -6.89 -5.72 -11.39
CA CYS A 111 -6.67 -7.09 -11.86
C CYS A 111 -7.90 -7.64 -12.59
N ALA A 112 -9.11 -7.40 -12.08
CA ALA A 112 -10.35 -7.84 -12.71
C ALA A 112 -10.55 -7.19 -14.09
N VAL A 113 -10.35 -5.87 -14.19
CA VAL A 113 -10.45 -5.14 -15.47
C VAL A 113 -9.35 -5.58 -16.45
N VAL A 114 -8.10 -5.66 -16.01
CA VAL A 114 -6.98 -6.09 -16.86
C VAL A 114 -7.21 -7.51 -17.36
N ALA A 115 -7.58 -8.45 -16.48
CA ALA A 115 -7.89 -9.83 -16.86
C ALA A 115 -9.00 -9.88 -17.93
N GLN A 116 -10.03 -9.06 -17.77
CA GLN A 116 -11.11 -8.93 -18.76
C GLN A 116 -10.59 -8.43 -20.12
N LEU A 117 -9.74 -7.40 -20.13
CA LEU A 117 -9.20 -6.79 -21.35
C LEU A 117 -8.23 -7.72 -22.10
N VAL A 118 -7.39 -8.47 -21.39
CA VAL A 118 -6.39 -9.37 -22.02
C VAL A 118 -6.91 -10.77 -22.28
N GLY A 119 -8.14 -11.06 -21.85
CA GLY A 119 -8.75 -12.36 -22.04
C GLY A 119 -8.37 -13.42 -20.99
N ALA A 120 -7.68 -13.05 -19.93
CA ALA A 120 -7.27 -13.93 -18.83
C ALA A 120 -8.43 -14.17 -17.84
N ARG A 121 -8.16 -14.98 -16.82
CA ARG A 121 -9.08 -15.20 -15.68
C ARG A 121 -8.37 -14.90 -14.37
N LEU A 122 -9.11 -14.33 -13.44
CA LEU A 122 -8.65 -14.09 -12.07
C LEU A 122 -8.87 -15.36 -11.22
N THR A 123 -7.93 -15.68 -10.32
CA THR A 123 -8.07 -16.81 -9.40
C THR A 123 -8.35 -16.32 -7.97
N PRO A 124 -9.03 -17.10 -7.13
CA PRO A 124 -9.26 -16.73 -5.72
C PRO A 124 -7.96 -16.47 -4.97
N VAL A 125 -6.92 -17.25 -5.30
CA VAL A 125 -5.59 -17.12 -4.70
C VAL A 125 -4.98 -15.75 -4.98
N ARG A 126 -5.07 -15.22 -6.21
CA ARG A 126 -4.53 -13.89 -6.52
C ARG A 126 -5.27 -12.77 -5.80
N VAL A 127 -6.59 -12.91 -5.61
CA VAL A 127 -7.40 -11.95 -4.84
C VAL A 127 -7.02 -11.98 -3.36
N ALA A 128 -6.89 -13.18 -2.79
CA ALA A 128 -6.51 -13.39 -1.39
C ALA A 128 -5.06 -13.00 -1.08
N ALA A 129 -4.18 -13.03 -2.08
CA ALA A 129 -2.76 -12.74 -1.89
C ALA A 129 -2.48 -11.32 -1.41
N ALA A 130 -3.27 -10.37 -1.91
CA ALA A 130 -3.21 -8.96 -1.58
C ALA A 130 -4.03 -8.59 -0.33
N ASP A 131 -4.84 -9.52 0.19
CA ASP A 131 -5.62 -9.32 1.41
C ASP A 131 -4.69 -9.10 2.60
N PRO A 132 -4.92 -8.04 3.40
CA PRO A 132 -4.06 -7.69 4.50
C PRO A 132 -4.05 -8.64 5.70
N TYR A 133 -5.05 -9.50 5.84
CA TYR A 133 -5.22 -10.38 7.00
C TYR A 133 -5.32 -11.87 6.64
N THR A 134 -5.45 -12.22 5.37
CA THR A 134 -5.52 -13.63 4.98
C THR A 134 -4.19 -14.35 5.24
N HIS A 135 -4.26 -15.55 5.82
CA HIS A 135 -3.14 -16.48 5.89
C HIS A 135 -3.16 -17.41 4.67
N MET A 136 -1.99 -17.69 4.09
CA MET A 136 -1.85 -18.61 2.96
C MET A 136 -0.88 -19.73 3.30
N ASP A 137 -1.24 -20.96 2.94
CA ASP A 137 -0.37 -22.11 3.06
C ASP A 137 0.64 -22.22 1.89
N GLU A 138 1.60 -23.14 1.99
CA GLU A 138 2.64 -23.34 0.98
C GLU A 138 2.06 -23.70 -0.41
N HIS A 139 0.94 -24.42 -0.45
CA HIS A 139 0.28 -24.78 -1.71
C HIS A 139 -0.32 -23.55 -2.39
N GLN A 140 -0.98 -22.69 -1.62
CA GLN A 140 -1.55 -21.44 -2.11
C GLN A 140 -0.46 -20.43 -2.53
N LEU A 141 0.66 -20.35 -1.81
CA LEU A 141 1.79 -19.49 -2.17
C LEU A 141 2.46 -19.90 -3.48
N ALA A 142 2.51 -21.21 -3.75
CA ALA A 142 3.02 -21.75 -5.01
C ALA A 142 2.15 -21.35 -6.22
N LEU A 143 0.88 -21.01 -6.00
CA LEU A 143 -0.05 -20.55 -7.03
C LEU A 143 0.01 -19.04 -7.29
N LEU A 144 0.89 -18.29 -6.63
CA LEU A 144 1.12 -16.87 -6.89
C LEU A 144 2.07 -16.63 -8.07
N PRO A 145 1.99 -15.46 -8.75
CA PRO A 145 2.92 -15.11 -9.82
C PRO A 145 4.37 -15.27 -9.37
N ALA A 146 5.17 -16.04 -10.12
CA ALA A 146 6.56 -16.29 -9.76
C ALA A 146 7.34 -14.98 -9.68
N ILE A 147 8.26 -14.89 -8.71
CA ILE A 147 9.26 -13.82 -8.68
C ILE A 147 10.10 -13.96 -9.95
N PRO A 148 10.40 -12.87 -10.68
CA PRO A 148 11.29 -12.93 -11.84
C PRO A 148 12.60 -13.64 -11.49
N GLU A 149 13.04 -14.55 -12.36
CA GLU A 149 14.22 -15.38 -12.12
C GLU A 149 15.47 -14.54 -11.86
N ALA A 150 15.63 -13.44 -12.60
CA ALA A 150 16.73 -12.49 -12.41
C ALA A 150 16.75 -11.88 -10.99
N ASP A 151 15.59 -11.47 -10.46
CA ASP A 151 15.50 -10.90 -9.11
C ASP A 151 15.81 -11.94 -8.04
N ARG A 152 15.36 -13.18 -8.26
CA ARG A 152 15.67 -14.30 -7.38
C ARG A 152 17.16 -14.64 -7.40
N GLU A 153 17.78 -14.75 -8.57
CA GLU A 153 19.22 -15.03 -8.71
C GLU A 153 20.07 -13.93 -8.07
N LEU A 154 19.68 -12.67 -8.22
CA LEU A 154 20.34 -11.53 -7.57
C LEU A 154 20.23 -11.63 -6.04
N ALA A 155 19.07 -12.02 -5.51
CA ALA A 155 18.90 -12.22 -4.07
C ALA A 155 19.71 -13.40 -3.55
N GLU A 156 19.75 -14.52 -4.28
CA GLU A 156 20.57 -15.67 -3.92
C GLU A 156 22.06 -15.32 -3.90
N LEU A 157 22.52 -14.55 -4.90
CA LEU A 157 23.90 -14.05 -4.95
C LEU A 157 24.22 -13.12 -3.79
N ALA A 158 23.34 -12.16 -3.49
CA ALA A 158 23.54 -11.20 -2.40
C ALA A 158 23.62 -11.91 -1.03
N VAL A 159 22.76 -12.89 -0.78
CA VAL A 159 22.82 -13.73 0.43
C VAL A 159 24.12 -14.52 0.50
N TRP A 160 24.56 -15.12 -0.61
CA TRP A 160 25.81 -15.87 -0.66
C TRP A 160 27.04 -14.99 -0.40
N MET A 161 27.05 -13.75 -0.91
CA MET A 161 28.11 -12.78 -0.64
C MET A 161 28.16 -12.41 0.85
N ASP A 162 27.02 -12.16 1.48
CA ASP A 162 26.92 -11.88 2.91
C ASP A 162 27.38 -13.05 3.78
N GLU A 163 26.99 -14.28 3.45
CA GLU A 163 27.45 -15.48 4.16
C GLU A 163 28.97 -15.67 4.05
N SER A 164 29.52 -15.46 2.86
CA SER A 164 30.96 -15.57 2.62
C SER A 164 31.76 -14.53 3.41
N LEU A 165 31.20 -13.33 3.60
CA LEU A 165 31.80 -12.28 4.43
C LEU A 165 31.72 -12.60 5.93
N ALA A 166 30.66 -13.29 6.37
CA ALA A 166 30.47 -13.69 7.77
C ALA A 166 31.35 -14.88 8.20
N ASP A 167 31.55 -15.86 7.32
CA ASP A 167 32.36 -17.06 7.62
C ASP A 167 33.86 -16.81 7.54
N ALA A 168 34.27 -15.86 6.69
CA ALA A 168 35.65 -15.47 6.65
C ALA A 168 35.98 -14.62 7.88
N ARG A 169 37.15 -14.85 8.47
CA ARG A 169 37.81 -13.91 9.43
C ARG A 169 38.17 -12.55 8.78
N LEU A 170 37.42 -12.14 7.74
CA LEU A 170 37.51 -10.91 6.96
C LEU A 170 36.74 -9.75 7.61
N GLY A 171 36.06 -9.97 8.74
CA GLY A 171 35.46 -8.89 9.54
C GLY A 171 36.45 -7.78 9.94
N ASP A 172 37.75 -8.03 9.80
CA ASP A 172 38.83 -7.06 10.03
C ASP A 172 39.16 -6.16 8.82
N ARG A 173 38.55 -6.38 7.64
CA ARG A 173 38.86 -5.62 6.41
C ARG A 173 37.86 -4.53 6.05
N GLY A 174 36.89 -4.23 6.92
CA GLY A 174 35.92 -3.15 6.68
C GLY A 174 35.04 -3.35 5.45
N LEU A 175 34.83 -4.60 5.02
CA LEU A 175 33.87 -4.94 3.96
C LEU A 175 32.47 -4.95 4.56
N THR A 176 31.61 -4.05 4.07
CA THR A 176 30.20 -3.97 4.47
C THR A 176 29.41 -5.07 3.77
N PRO A 177 28.49 -5.76 4.46
CA PRO A 177 27.50 -6.64 3.84
C PRO A 177 26.76 -5.92 2.71
N VAL A 178 26.38 -6.66 1.67
CA VAL A 178 25.58 -6.13 0.56
C VAL A 178 24.09 -6.08 0.88
N GLY A 179 23.66 -6.64 2.03
CA GLY A 179 22.28 -6.58 2.50
C GLY A 179 21.37 -7.60 1.82
N GLY A 180 21.88 -8.81 1.54
CA GLY A 180 21.15 -9.86 0.84
C GLY A 180 19.87 -10.31 1.54
N ARG A 181 19.83 -10.25 2.88
CA ARG A 181 18.59 -10.52 3.64
C ARG A 181 17.53 -9.44 3.43
N ASP A 182 17.94 -8.18 3.38
CA ASP A 182 17.03 -7.04 3.17
C ASP A 182 16.50 -7.08 1.75
N PHE A 183 17.37 -7.30 0.76
CA PHE A 183 16.97 -7.47 -0.64
C PHE A 183 16.03 -8.68 -0.84
N ALA A 184 16.30 -9.82 -0.20
CA ALA A 184 15.38 -10.96 -0.21
C ALA A 184 14.00 -10.58 0.37
N ALA A 185 13.98 -9.83 1.47
CA ALA A 185 12.75 -9.36 2.08
C ALA A 185 11.99 -8.35 1.20
N GLU A 186 12.69 -7.54 0.40
CA GLU A 186 12.09 -6.61 -0.57
C GLU A 186 11.31 -7.33 -1.68
N ILE A 187 11.78 -8.51 -2.11
CA ILE A 187 11.11 -9.33 -3.14
C ILE A 187 10.10 -10.34 -2.54
N GLY A 188 9.84 -10.26 -1.23
CA GLY A 188 8.88 -11.14 -0.54
C GLY A 188 9.41 -12.54 -0.24
N MET A 189 10.72 -12.69 -0.07
CA MET A 189 11.37 -13.94 0.31
C MET A 189 12.01 -13.84 1.68
N THR A 190 12.16 -14.99 2.35
CA THR A 190 12.88 -15.08 3.62
C THR A 190 14.05 -16.04 3.48
N VAL A 191 15.17 -15.68 4.11
CA VAL A 191 16.39 -16.50 4.15
C VAL A 191 16.27 -17.53 5.27
N ARG A 192 16.37 -18.82 4.95
CA ARG A 192 16.42 -19.91 5.94
C ARG A 192 17.65 -20.78 5.73
N ARG A 193 18.11 -21.42 6.80
CA ARG A 193 19.17 -22.43 6.69
C ARG A 193 18.58 -23.78 6.29
N SER A 194 19.16 -24.37 5.24
CA SER A 194 18.90 -25.75 4.86
C SER A 194 19.47 -26.73 5.89
N PRO A 195 19.07 -28.01 5.86
CA PRO A 195 19.67 -29.05 6.71
C PRO A 195 21.19 -29.16 6.58
N ASP A 196 21.73 -28.75 5.43
CA ASP A 196 23.15 -28.79 5.09
C ASP A 196 23.90 -27.55 5.62
N GLY A 197 23.21 -26.65 6.31
CA GLY A 197 23.76 -25.42 6.89
C GLY A 197 23.84 -24.22 5.94
N ARG A 198 23.51 -24.40 4.66
CA ARG A 198 23.53 -23.32 3.64
C ARG A 198 22.30 -22.42 3.76
N SER A 199 22.44 -21.12 3.51
CA SER A 199 21.24 -20.28 3.34
C SER A 199 20.56 -20.55 2.01
N VAL A 200 19.24 -20.66 2.07
CA VAL A 200 18.36 -20.81 0.92
C VAL A 200 17.24 -19.79 1.02
N LEU A 201 16.80 -19.27 -0.12
CA LEU A 201 15.62 -18.43 -0.19
C LEU A 201 14.37 -19.31 -0.19
N VAL A 202 13.43 -19.00 0.70
CA VAL A 202 12.11 -19.63 0.73
C VAL A 202 11.03 -18.59 0.56
N GLN A 203 9.89 -19.02 0.02
CA GLN A 203 8.70 -18.17 -0.02
C GLN A 203 8.18 -17.97 1.39
N ASP A 204 7.88 -16.70 1.70
CA ASP A 204 7.33 -16.33 2.99
C ASP A 204 5.79 -16.21 2.87
N GLY A 205 5.07 -16.89 3.76
CA GLY A 205 3.61 -16.88 3.82
C GLY A 205 3.02 -15.67 4.53
N TRP A 206 3.86 -14.84 5.14
CA TRP A 206 3.44 -13.63 5.84
C TRP A 206 2.87 -12.61 4.85
N THR A 207 1.80 -11.93 5.27
CA THR A 207 1.03 -11.06 4.39
C THR A 207 1.87 -9.95 3.75
N GLU A 208 2.77 -9.36 4.52
CA GLU A 208 3.65 -8.30 4.04
C GLU A 208 4.60 -8.79 2.94
N ALA A 209 5.17 -9.99 3.09
CA ALA A 209 6.02 -10.58 2.06
C ALA A 209 5.26 -10.84 0.75
N ARG A 210 3.98 -11.27 0.84
CA ARG A 210 3.14 -11.43 -0.35
C ARG A 210 2.89 -10.11 -1.06
N ARG A 211 2.57 -9.04 -0.33
CA ARG A 211 2.37 -7.70 -0.90
C ARG A 211 3.63 -7.20 -1.59
N ARG A 212 4.79 -7.37 -0.96
CA ARG A 212 6.09 -7.04 -1.57
C ARG A 212 6.35 -7.81 -2.86
N ARG A 213 6.02 -9.10 -2.89
CA ARG A 213 6.10 -9.90 -4.12
C ARG A 213 5.14 -9.42 -5.22
N LEU A 214 3.92 -8.99 -4.87
CA LEU A 214 2.90 -8.57 -5.84
C LEU A 214 3.06 -7.12 -6.31
N TRP A 215 3.51 -6.23 -5.44
CA TRP A 215 3.49 -4.79 -5.65
C TRP A 215 4.90 -4.19 -5.72
N GLY A 216 5.91 -4.96 -5.31
CA GLY A 216 7.32 -4.59 -5.38
C GLY A 216 7.61 -3.32 -4.60
N ARG A 217 8.48 -2.50 -5.18
CA ARG A 217 8.94 -1.23 -4.59
C ARG A 217 7.84 -0.21 -4.39
N MET A 218 6.76 -0.22 -5.19
CA MET A 218 5.64 0.69 -4.97
C MET A 218 4.98 0.50 -3.59
N TRP A 219 4.97 -0.73 -3.08
CA TRP A 219 4.49 -0.98 -1.73
C TRP A 219 5.49 -0.55 -0.66
N LEU A 220 6.78 -0.84 -0.87
CA LEU A 220 7.84 -0.51 0.08
C LEU A 220 7.99 1.00 0.26
N ASP A 221 8.06 1.73 -0.85
CA ASP A 221 8.42 3.14 -0.86
C ASP A 221 7.19 4.02 -0.63
N HIS A 222 6.02 3.58 -1.09
CA HIS A 222 4.83 4.43 -1.17
C HIS A 222 3.55 3.79 -0.62
N GLN A 223 3.61 2.56 -0.10
CA GLN A 223 2.43 1.82 0.37
C GLN A 223 1.32 1.77 -0.68
N MET A 224 1.71 1.57 -1.94
CA MET A 224 0.79 1.50 -3.07
C MET A 224 0.82 0.14 -3.76
N PRO A 225 -0.32 -0.32 -4.27
CA PRO A 225 -0.33 -1.46 -5.18
C PRO A 225 0.30 -1.06 -6.51
N LEU A 226 0.89 -2.04 -7.21
CA LEU A 226 1.38 -1.82 -8.57
C LEU A 226 0.17 -1.73 -9.51
N LEU A 227 -0.24 -0.53 -9.90
CA LEU A 227 -1.37 -0.29 -10.80
C LEU A 227 -0.93 -0.16 -12.27
N PRO A 228 -1.79 -0.48 -13.25
CA PRO A 228 -1.48 -0.24 -14.66
C PRO A 228 -1.32 1.26 -14.92
N PRO A 229 -0.30 1.69 -15.69
CA PRO A 229 -0.15 3.10 -16.02
C PRO A 229 -1.39 3.65 -16.73
N THR A 230 -1.84 4.86 -16.36
CA THR A 230 -3.07 5.46 -16.91
C THR A 230 -3.13 5.43 -18.43
N GLY A 231 -2.02 5.78 -19.11
CA GLY A 231 -1.98 5.81 -20.58
C GLY A 231 -2.20 4.43 -21.20
N GLU A 232 -1.68 3.38 -20.58
CA GLU A 232 -1.86 2.01 -21.05
C GLU A 232 -3.27 1.50 -20.81
N LEU A 233 -3.83 1.77 -19.63
CA LEU A 233 -5.20 1.41 -19.28
C LEU A 233 -6.21 2.08 -20.23
N VAL A 234 -6.08 3.38 -20.45
CA VAL A 234 -6.95 4.15 -21.36
C VAL A 234 -6.83 3.63 -22.79
N ARG A 235 -5.60 3.38 -23.28
CA ARG A 235 -5.40 2.78 -24.60
C ARG A 235 -6.07 1.42 -24.70
N ALA A 236 -5.89 0.55 -23.71
CA ALA A 236 -6.46 -0.79 -23.68
C ALA A 236 -8.00 -0.78 -23.67
N LEU A 237 -8.62 0.13 -22.92
CA LEU A 237 -10.07 0.31 -22.90
C LEU A 237 -10.61 0.77 -24.25
N ASN A 238 -9.93 1.72 -24.91
CA ASN A 238 -10.30 2.18 -26.26
C ASN A 238 -10.17 1.06 -27.29
N GLU A 239 -9.08 0.29 -27.27
CA GLU A 239 -8.85 -0.84 -28.18
C GLU A 239 -9.89 -1.95 -27.98
N ALA A 240 -10.37 -2.14 -26.74
CA ALA A 240 -11.45 -3.07 -26.42
C ALA A 240 -12.85 -2.56 -26.81
N GLY A 241 -12.97 -1.35 -27.37
CA GLY A 241 -14.24 -0.77 -27.79
C GLY A 241 -15.12 -0.28 -26.63
N ALA A 242 -14.52 0.08 -25.49
CA ALA A 242 -15.25 0.64 -24.37
C ALA A 242 -15.91 1.97 -24.76
N GLU A 243 -17.10 2.23 -24.20
CA GLU A 243 -17.83 3.47 -24.41
C GLU A 243 -16.99 4.69 -23.97
N PRO A 244 -16.96 5.81 -24.73
CA PRO A 244 -16.16 6.99 -24.39
C PRO A 244 -16.34 7.48 -22.95
N GLY A 245 -17.57 7.49 -22.42
CA GLY A 245 -17.84 7.90 -21.04
C GLY A 245 -17.24 6.96 -19.99
N THR A 246 -17.14 5.65 -20.29
CA THR A 246 -16.45 4.68 -19.43
C THR A 246 -14.94 4.93 -19.43
N VAL A 247 -14.36 5.15 -20.61
CA VAL A 247 -12.93 5.47 -20.76
C VAL A 247 -12.56 6.75 -20.03
N GLU A 248 -13.38 7.79 -20.17
CA GLU A 248 -13.17 9.09 -19.52
C GLU A 248 -13.22 8.97 -18.00
N THR A 249 -14.25 8.30 -17.45
CA THR A 249 -14.45 8.13 -16.01
C THR A 249 -13.28 7.37 -15.37
N ILE A 250 -12.93 6.20 -15.93
CA ILE A 250 -11.80 5.39 -15.44
C ILE A 250 -10.48 6.16 -15.60
N GLY A 251 -10.28 6.80 -16.76
CA GLY A 251 -9.08 7.57 -17.03
C GLY A 251 -8.89 8.76 -16.09
N GLN A 252 -9.98 9.44 -15.69
CA GLN A 252 -9.92 10.54 -14.73
C GLN A 252 -9.54 10.03 -13.33
N ALA A 253 -10.16 8.95 -12.87
CA ALA A 253 -9.83 8.36 -11.58
C ALA A 253 -8.37 7.87 -11.54
N SER A 254 -7.90 7.23 -12.61
CA SER A 254 -6.52 6.78 -12.76
C SER A 254 -5.51 7.94 -12.71
N ARG A 255 -5.80 9.05 -13.41
CA ARG A 255 -4.96 10.26 -13.37
C ARG A 255 -4.88 10.89 -11.97
N ALA A 256 -5.97 10.85 -11.22
CA ALA A 256 -5.98 11.40 -9.86
C ALA A 256 -5.06 10.60 -8.94
N VAL A 257 -5.06 9.26 -9.06
CA VAL A 257 -4.12 8.37 -8.33
C VAL A 257 -2.68 8.65 -8.75
N ASP A 258 -2.39 8.73 -10.05
CA ASP A 258 -1.03 9.04 -10.56
C ASP A 258 -0.53 10.40 -10.04
N ALA A 259 -1.40 11.41 -9.98
CA ALA A 259 -1.05 12.74 -9.47
C ALA A 259 -0.72 12.71 -7.97
N ALA A 260 -1.53 12.03 -7.16
CA ALA A 260 -1.27 11.89 -5.72
C ALA A 260 -0.01 11.07 -5.42
N LEU A 261 0.23 10.00 -6.19
CA LEU A 261 1.47 9.23 -6.11
C LEU A 261 2.69 10.09 -6.51
N GLY A 262 2.59 10.84 -7.60
CA GLY A 262 3.64 11.79 -8.00
C GLY A 262 3.94 12.83 -6.93
N ALA A 263 2.91 13.33 -6.24
CA ALA A 263 3.08 14.23 -5.11
C ALA A 263 3.81 13.55 -3.93
N LYS A 264 3.42 12.30 -3.60
CA LYS A 264 4.07 11.51 -2.54
C LYS A 264 5.55 11.25 -2.82
N ILE A 265 5.89 10.84 -4.05
CA ILE A 265 7.27 10.63 -4.50
C ILE A 265 8.07 11.93 -4.34
N ARG A 266 7.53 13.04 -4.86
CA ARG A 266 8.20 14.34 -4.79
C ARG A 266 8.39 14.81 -3.34
N ALA A 267 7.41 14.60 -2.47
CA ALA A 267 7.51 14.95 -1.05
C ALA A 267 8.64 14.18 -0.36
N HIS A 268 8.79 12.88 -0.69
CA HIS A 268 9.88 12.05 -0.17
C HIS A 268 11.26 12.52 -0.67
N ASP A 269 11.37 12.84 -1.96
CA ASP A 269 12.59 13.40 -2.56
C ASP A 269 13.00 14.72 -1.89
N LEU A 270 12.02 15.60 -1.61
CA LEU A 270 12.26 16.87 -0.94
C LEU A 270 12.75 16.67 0.50
N ASN A 271 12.13 15.78 1.27
CA ASN A 271 12.57 15.44 2.63
C ASN A 271 14.01 14.92 2.62
N THR A 272 14.35 14.00 1.71
CA THR A 272 15.72 13.48 1.55
C THR A 272 16.71 14.61 1.24
N ARG A 273 16.36 15.52 0.33
CA ARG A 273 17.22 16.66 -0.02
C ARG A 273 17.38 17.67 1.13
N MET A 274 16.37 17.87 1.96
CA MET A 274 16.44 18.74 3.13
C MET A 274 17.36 18.18 4.21
N GLU A 275 17.43 16.84 4.35
CA GLU A 275 18.39 16.18 5.23
C GLU A 275 19.85 16.36 4.73
N GLU A 276 20.06 16.41 3.42
CA GLU A 276 21.38 16.54 2.80
C GLU A 276 21.87 18.00 2.66
N LEU A 277 20.97 18.98 2.50
CA LEU A 277 21.29 20.37 2.18
C LEU A 277 20.49 21.38 3.04
N PRO A 278 21.00 21.76 4.23
CA PRO A 278 20.24 22.53 5.21
C PRO A 278 20.06 24.03 4.92
N ASP A 279 20.61 24.57 3.82
CA ASP A 279 20.65 26.03 3.59
C ASP A 279 19.38 26.60 2.92
N ASP A 280 18.47 25.77 2.38
CA ASP A 280 17.23 26.18 1.67
C ASP A 280 15.92 25.64 2.29
N ILE A 281 15.95 25.29 3.59
CA ILE A 281 14.88 24.55 4.31
C ILE A 281 13.47 25.19 4.20
N PRO A 282 13.24 26.51 4.37
CA PRO A 282 11.87 27.01 4.53
C PRO A 282 10.98 26.91 3.27
N ALA A 283 11.56 27.07 2.08
CA ALA A 283 10.81 26.98 0.83
C ALA A 283 10.51 25.52 0.46
N LEU A 284 11.50 24.64 0.67
CA LEU A 284 11.37 23.20 0.45
C LEU A 284 10.37 22.57 1.42
N ASP A 285 10.36 23.00 2.68
CA ASP A 285 9.41 22.56 3.70
C ASP A 285 7.96 22.94 3.32
N ALA A 286 7.74 24.18 2.87
CA ALA A 286 6.41 24.61 2.43
C ALA A 286 5.90 23.83 1.20
N GLU A 287 6.78 23.52 0.23
CA GLU A 287 6.46 22.66 -0.91
C GLU A 287 6.13 21.23 -0.44
N ALA A 288 6.96 20.65 0.42
CA ALA A 288 6.77 19.30 0.97
C ALA A 288 5.44 19.18 1.72
N VAL A 289 5.07 20.16 2.56
CA VAL A 289 3.78 20.16 3.29
C VAL A 289 2.59 20.16 2.34
N LEU A 290 2.64 20.91 1.23
CA LEU A 290 1.56 20.92 0.24
C LEU A 290 1.44 19.57 -0.49
N LEU A 291 2.58 18.96 -0.82
CA LEU A 291 2.62 17.67 -1.49
C LEU A 291 2.17 16.53 -0.57
N TRP A 292 2.54 16.56 0.71
CA TRP A 292 2.05 15.59 1.70
C TRP A 292 0.53 15.67 1.84
N ARG A 293 -0.06 16.87 1.88
CA ARG A 293 -1.53 17.01 1.89
C ARG A 293 -2.20 16.38 0.66
N GLN A 294 -1.57 16.46 -0.51
CA GLN A 294 -2.08 15.79 -1.71
C GLN A 294 -1.90 14.27 -1.63
N ALA A 295 -0.78 13.80 -1.04
CA ALA A 295 -0.52 12.39 -0.82
C ALA A 295 -1.47 11.77 0.22
N ASP A 296 -1.92 12.52 1.22
CA ASP A 296 -2.86 12.06 2.25
C ASP A 296 -4.24 11.72 1.67
N GLU A 297 -4.58 12.27 0.49
CA GLU A 297 -5.82 11.93 -0.22
C GLU A 297 -5.75 10.56 -0.92
N LEU A 298 -4.55 9.99 -1.06
CA LEU A 298 -4.30 8.79 -1.86
C LEU A 298 -5.21 7.60 -1.50
N PRO A 299 -5.46 7.25 -0.22
CA PRO A 299 -6.36 6.14 0.10
C PRO A 299 -7.79 6.37 -0.42
N HIS A 300 -8.29 7.60 -0.35
CA HIS A 300 -9.62 7.96 -0.86
C HIS A 300 -9.67 7.90 -2.39
N LEU A 301 -8.60 8.35 -3.05
CA LEU A 301 -8.47 8.29 -4.51
C LEU A 301 -8.37 6.84 -5.01
N LEU A 302 -7.68 5.97 -4.27
CA LEU A 302 -7.63 4.54 -4.57
C LEU A 302 -9.01 3.88 -4.45
N ILE A 303 -9.79 4.21 -3.42
CA ILE A 303 -11.18 3.73 -3.29
C ILE A 303 -12.04 4.22 -4.47
N ALA A 304 -11.92 5.51 -4.83
CA ALA A 304 -12.67 6.07 -5.95
C ALA A 304 -12.30 5.42 -7.29
N TYR A 305 -11.01 5.18 -7.52
CA TYR A 305 -10.50 4.43 -8.67
C TYR A 305 -11.04 3.00 -8.71
N ALA A 306 -10.96 2.27 -7.59
CA ALA A 306 -11.45 0.91 -7.49
C ALA A 306 -12.96 0.82 -7.76
N ARG A 307 -13.74 1.77 -7.24
CA ARG A 307 -15.19 1.88 -7.53
C ARG A 307 -15.44 2.15 -9.01
N ALA A 308 -14.74 3.10 -9.62
CA ALA A 308 -14.89 3.39 -11.06
C ALA A 308 -14.61 2.14 -11.92
N LEU A 309 -13.60 1.34 -11.58
CA LEU A 309 -13.36 0.07 -12.27
C LEU A 309 -14.49 -0.94 -12.02
N THR A 310 -14.92 -1.08 -10.77
CA THR A 310 -15.96 -2.05 -10.36
C THR A 310 -17.30 -1.75 -11.04
N ASP A 311 -17.74 -0.50 -11.04
CA ASP A 311 -19.04 -0.08 -11.59
C ASP A 311 -19.11 -0.28 -13.11
N HIS A 312 -17.98 -0.16 -13.80
CA HIS A 312 -17.90 -0.28 -15.26
C HIS A 312 -17.51 -1.68 -15.74
N LEU A 313 -17.00 -2.56 -14.87
CA LEU A 313 -16.58 -3.92 -15.22
C LEU A 313 -17.69 -4.75 -15.91
N PRO A 314 -18.97 -4.75 -15.45
CA PRO A 314 -20.03 -5.49 -16.13
C PRO A 314 -20.22 -5.07 -17.59
N ARG A 315 -20.07 -3.78 -17.92
CA ARG A 315 -20.18 -3.28 -19.30
C ARG A 315 -19.00 -3.75 -20.15
N LEU A 316 -17.79 -3.76 -19.59
CA LEU A 316 -16.59 -4.27 -20.26
C LEU A 316 -16.69 -5.78 -20.57
N ARG A 317 -17.41 -6.55 -19.75
CA ARG A 317 -17.66 -7.97 -20.03
C ARG A 317 -18.58 -8.21 -21.22
N LEU A 318 -19.56 -7.35 -21.45
CA LEU A 318 -20.47 -7.47 -22.60
C LEU A 318 -19.73 -7.32 -23.94
N LEU A 319 -18.70 -6.47 -23.99
CA LEU A 319 -17.88 -6.24 -25.19
C LEU A 319 -17.10 -7.47 -25.66
N ARG A 320 -16.83 -8.42 -24.77
CA ARG A 320 -16.13 -9.67 -25.11
C ARG A 320 -17.08 -10.80 -25.55
N ARG A 321 -18.37 -10.68 -25.23
CA ARG A 321 -19.39 -11.68 -25.57
C ARG A 321 -20.06 -11.40 -26.92
N GLY A 322 -19.92 -10.19 -27.46
CA GLY A 322 -20.36 -9.80 -28.81
C GLY A 322 -19.23 -9.88 -29.82
#